data_AF-A0A6I2ZV18-F1
#
_entry.id   AF-A0A6I2ZV18-F1
#
_cell.length_a   1.000
_cell.length_b   1.000
_cell.length_c   1.000
_cell.angle_alpha   90.00
_cell.angle_beta   90.00
_cell.angle_gamma   90.00
#
_symmetry.space_group_name_H-M   'P 1'
#
loop_
_entity.id
_entity.type
_entity.pdbx_description
1 polymer ?
#
loop_
_entity_poly.entity_id
_entity_poly.type
_entity_poly.pdbx_seq_one_letter_code
_entity_poly.pdbx_strand_id
1 'polypeptide(L)'
;MAPSRPANRPQVKPGVPLPPKGATQASGASIGGPSRPANRQAKPSSKLSTTTEVPRPAVRFVPRPRPEGIGPRRIATSFESATGKRTIRELDARGQRVFLRVDFNVPLSDGKVVDDSRIRASIPTIKALLEDGASIVLASHLGRPDGKVVDGLRLRPAAERLAHHLKMMVPTTGDALGVGTDDAVNRLRPGELLLLENVRFHSGEEKNDPAFAARLASYGDVFVNDAFGTAHRAHASTVGVAGILPSYVGLLMESEVEALSNLLDKPARPFAAIVGGGKVSGKVAVLEALIKKVDLLILGGGVANTFLVASGRSVGKSLYESKMVEHARRILKLAAERGVKVLLPVDGVVAKEVTRGTEFKVVSTEKLPASWHMVDLGPDSINAVRDALGPVKTILWNGPLGVFEIPAFGTATRELAKLAAEKAEAGATVVVGGGDSIAALQQLNLAGKMTHLSTGGGASLEFLEGRELPGLAVIPTSGSPYETLPIAWHEPEAEKKAKAPAKKSS
;
A
#
# COMPACT_ATOMS: atom_id res chain seq x y z
N MET A 1 -36.10 -45.51 2.08
CA MET A 1 -35.57 -46.86 2.39
C MET A 1 -34.05 -46.81 2.28
N ALA A 2 -33.32 -47.36 3.25
CA ALA A 2 -31.89 -47.71 3.13
C ALA A 2 -31.76 -49.18 2.71
N PRO A 3 -30.68 -49.59 2.04
CA PRO A 3 -29.50 -50.20 2.71
C PRO A 3 -28.15 -49.75 2.05
N SER A 4 -26.92 -50.13 2.44
CA SER A 4 -26.33 -50.86 3.60
C SER A 4 -24.83 -50.49 3.74
N ARG A 5 -24.14 -51.07 4.74
CA ARG A 5 -22.68 -51.29 4.80
C ARG A 5 -22.39 -52.80 4.90
N PRO A 6 -21.24 -53.29 4.42
CA PRO A 6 -20.20 -53.91 5.27
C PRO A 6 -18.76 -53.49 4.83
N ALA A 7 -17.62 -53.84 5.44
CA ALA A 7 -17.25 -54.41 6.75
C ALA A 7 -15.76 -54.03 7.08
N ASN A 8 -15.12 -54.69 8.06
CA ASN A 8 -13.99 -54.19 8.87
C ASN A 8 -12.64 -54.94 8.67
N ARG A 9 -11.52 -54.23 8.91
CA ARG A 9 -10.22 -54.71 9.50
C ARG A 9 -9.27 -55.61 8.68
N PRO A 10 -7.98 -55.81 9.10
CA PRO A 10 -7.32 -55.47 10.39
C PRO A 10 -6.00 -54.65 10.34
N GLN A 11 -5.44 -54.39 11.53
CA GLN A 11 -4.20 -53.66 11.83
C GLN A 11 -2.94 -54.56 11.83
N VAL A 12 -1.75 -54.00 11.52
CA VAL A 12 -0.45 -54.46 12.07
C VAL A 12 0.53 -53.27 12.25
N LYS A 13 1.26 -53.24 13.38
CA LYS A 13 2.56 -52.54 13.58
C LYS A 13 3.56 -53.60 14.11
N PRO A 14 4.81 -53.63 13.64
CA PRO A 14 5.95 -53.07 14.41
C PRO A 14 6.98 -52.38 13.47
N GLY A 15 8.11 -51.79 13.87
CA GLY A 15 8.77 -51.56 15.17
C GLY A 15 10.04 -50.69 14.94
N VAL A 16 10.69 -50.18 15.99
CA VAL A 16 11.86 -49.27 15.89
C VAL A 16 13.19 -50.01 16.07
N PRO A 17 14.24 -49.68 15.31
CA PRO A 17 15.64 -49.88 15.72
C PRO A 17 16.38 -48.54 16.00
N LEU A 18 17.28 -48.58 16.98
CA LEU A 18 18.22 -47.50 17.36
C LEU A 18 19.63 -47.76 16.76
N PRO A 19 20.61 -46.81 16.85
CA PRO A 19 21.65 -46.65 15.83
C PRO A 19 23.00 -47.37 16.13
N PRO A 20 23.91 -47.44 15.14
CA PRO A 20 25.32 -47.80 15.37
C PRO A 20 26.14 -46.64 15.97
N LYS A 21 27.20 -46.98 16.71
CA LYS A 21 28.14 -46.05 17.36
C LYS A 21 29.52 -46.05 16.68
N GLY A 22 30.14 -44.86 16.66
CA GLY A 22 31.60 -44.67 16.75
C GLY A 22 32.42 -44.90 15.48
N ALA A 23 33.69 -44.48 15.42
CA ALA A 23 34.41 -43.48 16.23
C ALA A 23 35.77 -43.19 15.57
N THR A 24 36.25 -41.94 15.59
CA THR A 24 37.70 -41.63 15.53
C THR A 24 37.98 -40.27 16.15
N GLN A 25 39.17 -40.13 16.74
CA GLN A 25 39.57 -39.01 17.60
C GLN A 25 40.37 -37.96 16.82
N ALA A 26 40.28 -36.70 17.26
CA ALA A 26 41.37 -35.74 17.19
C ALA A 26 41.33 -34.84 18.44
N SER A 27 42.49 -34.54 19.00
CA SER A 27 42.68 -33.92 20.31
C SER A 27 42.73 -32.39 20.28
N GLY A 28 42.34 -31.75 21.39
CA GLY A 28 42.53 -30.31 21.61
C GLY A 28 41.99 -29.91 22.98
N ALA A 29 42.86 -29.61 23.94
CA ALA A 29 42.50 -29.37 25.34
C ALA A 29 42.60 -27.89 25.74
N SER A 30 41.63 -27.38 26.51
CA SER A 30 41.84 -26.24 27.43
C SER A 30 40.81 -26.21 28.59
N ILE A 31 41.26 -26.80 29.69
CA ILE A 31 41.00 -26.51 31.12
C ILE A 31 40.13 -25.28 31.45
N GLY A 32 39.13 -25.49 32.33
CA GLY A 32 38.99 -24.69 33.57
C GLY A 32 37.84 -23.68 33.70
N GLY A 33 36.83 -24.02 34.51
CA GLY A 33 35.85 -23.04 35.02
C GLY A 33 35.00 -23.59 36.18
N PRO A 34 35.08 -23.06 37.41
CA PRO A 34 34.30 -23.54 38.55
C PRO A 34 32.94 -22.85 38.72
N SER A 35 31.89 -23.66 38.72
CA SER A 35 30.69 -23.62 39.58
C SER A 35 30.14 -22.30 40.16
N ARG A 36 28.87 -22.02 39.84
CA ARG A 36 27.93 -21.21 40.63
C ARG A 36 27.85 -21.64 42.11
N PRO A 37 27.54 -20.72 43.04
CA PRO A 37 26.76 -21.02 44.23
C PRO A 37 25.26 -20.71 44.03
N ALA A 38 24.39 -21.50 44.68
CA ALA A 38 22.97 -21.21 44.81
C ALA A 38 22.71 -20.14 45.89
N ASN A 39 21.53 -19.51 45.89
CA ASN A 39 21.09 -18.71 47.04
C ASN A 39 19.69 -19.10 47.52
N ARG A 40 19.50 -19.06 48.85
CA ARG A 40 18.32 -19.56 49.58
C ARG A 40 17.21 -18.51 49.68
N GLN A 41 16.01 -18.99 50.00
CA GLN A 41 14.84 -18.18 50.33
C GLN A 41 15.02 -17.38 51.63
N ALA A 42 14.46 -16.16 51.66
CA ALA A 42 13.95 -15.54 52.88
C ALA A 42 12.79 -14.56 52.59
N LYS A 43 11.69 -14.72 53.32
CA LYS A 43 10.65 -13.74 53.68
C LYS A 43 10.55 -13.79 55.23
N PRO A 44 9.84 -12.91 55.97
CA PRO A 44 8.92 -11.84 55.54
C PRO A 44 9.14 -10.48 56.28
N SER A 45 8.35 -9.46 55.94
CA SER A 45 7.43 -8.77 56.89
C SER A 45 6.84 -7.47 56.29
N SER A 46 5.78 -6.97 56.91
CA SER A 46 4.91 -5.88 56.44
C SER A 46 5.18 -4.55 57.13
N LYS A 47 4.88 -3.43 56.45
CA LYS A 47 4.28 -2.23 57.05
C LYS A 47 3.70 -1.30 55.98
N LEU A 48 2.56 -0.68 56.29
CA LEU A 48 1.95 0.40 55.52
C LEU A 48 2.80 1.67 55.60
N SER A 49 2.85 2.44 54.52
CA SER A 49 3.13 3.89 54.57
C SER A 49 2.43 4.59 53.42
N THR A 50 1.75 5.68 53.74
CA THR A 50 0.91 6.55 52.92
C THR A 50 1.53 7.00 51.59
N THR A 51 0.76 6.94 50.51
CA THR A 51 1.08 7.57 49.22
C THR A 51 0.88 9.09 49.28
N THR A 52 1.97 9.84 49.16
CA THR A 52 1.92 11.28 48.83
C THR A 52 1.99 11.43 47.30
N GLU A 53 1.00 12.09 46.70
CA GLU A 53 1.05 12.40 45.26
C GLU A 53 2.15 13.42 44.96
N VAL A 54 3.05 13.08 44.05
CA VAL A 54 4.01 14.04 43.47
C VAL A 54 3.44 14.50 42.12
N PRO A 55 3.19 15.81 41.92
CA PRO A 55 2.64 16.29 40.66
C PRO A 55 3.66 16.13 39.53
N ARG A 56 3.20 15.57 38.40
CA ARG A 56 4.02 15.46 37.18
C ARG A 56 4.30 16.87 36.63
N PRO A 57 5.53 17.21 36.24
CA PRO A 57 5.83 18.51 35.66
C PRO A 57 5.14 18.66 34.30
N ALA A 58 4.41 19.75 34.11
CA ALA A 58 3.85 20.10 32.81
C ALA A 58 5.00 20.46 31.85
N VAL A 59 5.13 19.72 30.76
CA VAL A 59 6.14 19.99 29.72
C VAL A 59 5.71 21.24 28.95
N ARG A 60 6.21 22.40 29.36
CA ARG A 60 6.14 23.63 28.54
C ARG A 60 7.08 23.48 27.35
N PHE A 61 6.51 23.42 26.16
CA PHE A 61 7.27 23.50 24.91
C PHE A 61 7.86 24.91 24.80
N VAL A 62 9.20 25.02 24.82
CA VAL A 62 9.91 26.28 24.57
C VAL A 62 10.51 26.19 23.17
N PRO A 63 9.97 26.90 22.17
CA PRO A 63 10.55 26.89 20.84
C PRO A 63 11.96 27.48 20.90
N ARG A 64 12.93 26.83 20.24
CA ARG A 64 14.29 27.37 20.13
C ARG A 64 14.26 28.65 19.28
N PRO A 65 15.00 29.70 19.65
CA PRO A 65 15.08 30.92 18.83
C PRO A 65 15.70 30.58 17.47
N ARG A 66 15.23 31.26 16.41
CA ARG A 66 15.84 31.16 15.08
C ARG A 66 17.29 31.69 15.14
N PRO A 67 18.24 31.12 14.40
CA PRO A 67 19.52 31.77 14.17
C PRO A 67 19.31 33.12 13.47
N GLU A 68 19.71 34.21 14.10
CA GLU A 68 19.72 35.52 13.47
C GLU A 68 20.88 35.62 12.46
N GLY A 69 20.66 36.27 11.31
CA GLY A 69 21.77 36.72 10.45
C GLY A 69 21.90 36.13 9.04
N ILE A 70 20.87 35.49 8.46
CA ILE A 70 20.87 35.15 7.02
C ILE A 70 19.60 35.69 6.36
N GLY A 71 19.76 36.65 5.45
CA GLY A 71 18.64 37.20 4.67
C GLY A 71 18.06 36.20 3.68
N PRO A 72 16.82 36.42 3.18
CA PRO A 72 16.14 35.48 2.31
C PRO A 72 16.94 35.27 1.01
N ARG A 73 17.50 34.06 0.84
CA ARG A 73 17.86 33.58 -0.51
C ARG A 73 16.56 33.50 -1.31
N ARG A 74 16.58 33.99 -2.55
CA ARG A 74 15.39 34.10 -3.41
C ARG A 74 14.71 32.74 -3.58
N ILE A 75 13.63 32.52 -2.84
CA ILE A 75 12.58 31.56 -3.20
C ILE A 75 12.03 32.03 -4.56
N ALA A 76 11.82 31.10 -5.49
CA ALA A 76 11.23 31.43 -6.80
C ALA A 76 9.87 32.12 -6.57
N THR A 77 9.63 33.26 -7.22
CA THR A 77 8.53 34.19 -6.87
C THR A 77 7.12 33.69 -7.18
N SER A 78 6.98 32.47 -7.68
CA SER A 78 5.74 31.71 -7.74
C SER A 78 6.05 30.25 -8.11
N PHE A 79 5.92 29.32 -7.15
CA PHE A 79 5.77 27.90 -7.45
C PHE A 79 4.37 27.49 -7.00
N GLU A 80 3.47 27.27 -7.95
CA GLU A 80 2.15 26.73 -7.67
C GLU A 80 2.27 25.20 -7.78
N SER A 81 2.20 24.51 -6.64
CA SER A 81 2.28 23.04 -6.64
C SER A 81 1.13 22.44 -7.45
N ALA A 82 1.41 21.41 -8.25
CA ALA A 82 0.40 20.60 -8.93
C ALA A 82 -0.60 19.92 -7.97
N THR A 83 -0.34 19.95 -6.65
CA THR A 83 -1.24 19.46 -5.61
C THR A 83 -2.11 20.56 -4.98
N GLY A 84 -1.82 21.83 -5.25
CA GLY A 84 -2.31 22.99 -4.48
C GLY A 84 -1.81 23.06 -3.03
N LYS A 85 -1.09 22.05 -2.53
CA LYS A 85 -0.55 21.96 -1.17
C LYS A 85 0.92 22.37 -1.12
N ARG A 86 1.39 22.74 0.06
CA ARG A 86 2.82 22.97 0.31
C ARG A 86 3.63 21.71 0.02
N THR A 87 4.75 21.83 -0.69
CA THR A 87 5.66 20.71 -0.96
C THR A 87 7.05 20.96 -0.39
N ILE A 88 7.93 19.95 -0.36
CA ILE A 88 9.32 20.13 0.12
C ILE A 88 10.12 21.18 -0.66
N ARG A 89 9.61 21.67 -1.80
CA ARG A 89 10.20 22.77 -2.58
C ARG A 89 10.03 24.15 -1.90
N GLU A 90 9.07 24.26 -0.98
CA GLU A 90 8.82 25.43 -0.12
C GLU A 90 9.48 25.30 1.27
N LEU A 91 10.11 24.17 1.57
CA LEU A 91 10.75 23.89 2.85
C LEU A 91 12.24 24.26 2.81
N ASP A 92 12.68 25.14 3.72
CA ASP A 92 14.08 25.24 4.11
C ASP A 92 14.36 24.12 5.12
N ALA A 93 14.98 23.03 4.66
CA ALA A 93 15.19 21.81 5.45
C ALA A 93 16.52 21.83 6.22
N ARG A 94 17.35 22.84 6.00
CA ARG A 94 18.71 22.97 6.54
C ARG A 94 18.73 22.94 8.06
N GLY A 95 19.35 21.90 8.63
CA GLY A 95 19.45 21.71 10.08
C GLY A 95 18.13 21.36 10.77
N GLN A 96 17.03 21.20 10.03
CA GLN A 96 15.75 20.71 10.56
C GLN A 96 15.82 19.19 10.76
N ARG A 97 15.04 18.69 11.71
CA ARG A 97 14.69 17.27 11.80
C ARG A 97 13.36 17.02 11.11
N VAL A 98 13.39 16.28 10.01
CA VAL A 98 12.20 15.96 9.22
C VAL A 98 11.63 14.61 9.65
N PHE A 99 10.40 14.61 10.16
CA PHE A 99 9.62 13.38 10.26
C PHE A 99 9.04 13.07 8.88
N LEU A 100 9.59 12.08 8.19
CA LEU A 100 9.24 11.73 6.81
C LEU A 100 8.44 10.43 6.78
N ARG A 101 7.15 10.53 6.44
CA ARG A 101 6.28 9.36 6.28
C ARG A 101 6.37 8.82 4.86
N VAL A 102 6.81 7.57 4.72
CA VAL A 102 6.96 6.83 3.46
C VAL A 102 6.08 5.56 3.44
N ASP A 103 5.88 4.95 2.28
CA ASP A 103 5.15 3.67 2.15
C ASP A 103 6.10 2.49 1.83
N PHE A 104 6.84 2.02 2.85
CA PHE A 104 7.66 0.81 2.74
C PHE A 104 6.88 -0.48 3.07
N ASN A 105 5.56 -0.51 2.87
CA ASN A 105 4.82 -1.76 2.89
C ASN A 105 5.11 -2.53 1.58
N VAL A 106 6.22 -3.26 1.58
CA VAL A 106 6.73 -4.08 0.47
C VAL A 106 6.48 -5.58 0.71
N PRO A 107 6.29 -6.39 -0.35
CA PRO A 107 6.18 -7.83 -0.19
C PRO A 107 7.52 -8.44 0.27
N LEU A 108 7.44 -9.39 1.21
CA LEU A 108 8.59 -10.15 1.70
C LEU A 108 8.46 -11.64 1.35
N SER A 109 9.58 -12.29 1.01
CA SER A 109 9.76 -13.74 1.01
C SER A 109 11.01 -14.07 1.81
N ASP A 110 10.92 -15.04 2.72
CA ASP A 110 12.05 -15.50 3.54
C ASP A 110 12.80 -14.37 4.26
N GLY A 111 12.05 -13.36 4.73
CA GLY A 111 12.57 -12.17 5.39
C GLY A 111 13.24 -11.14 4.46
N LYS A 112 13.18 -11.31 3.14
CA LYS A 112 13.80 -10.42 2.14
C LYS A 112 12.75 -9.73 1.27
N VAL A 113 13.04 -8.48 0.88
CA VAL A 113 12.21 -7.70 -0.04
C VAL A 113 12.24 -8.33 -1.44
N VAL A 114 11.08 -8.68 -1.99
CA VAL A 114 10.97 -9.25 -3.35
C VAL A 114 10.61 -8.21 -4.42
N ASP A 115 9.91 -7.13 -4.03
CA ASP A 115 9.72 -5.93 -4.85
C ASP A 115 10.04 -4.69 -4.00
N ASP A 116 11.02 -3.91 -4.45
CA ASP A 116 11.50 -2.71 -3.80
C ASP A 116 10.99 -1.41 -4.45
N SER A 117 10.08 -1.49 -5.42
CA SER A 117 9.60 -0.33 -6.19
C SER A 117 9.09 0.81 -5.30
N ARG A 118 8.40 0.49 -4.21
CA ARG A 118 7.93 1.49 -3.23
C ARG A 118 9.08 2.15 -2.44
N ILE A 119 10.15 1.41 -2.15
CA ILE A 119 11.34 1.97 -1.50
C ILE A 119 12.05 2.92 -2.48
N ARG A 120 12.22 2.49 -3.75
CA ARG A 120 12.81 3.32 -4.80
C ARG A 120 12.00 4.60 -5.07
N ALA A 121 10.68 4.52 -4.98
CA ALA A 121 9.78 5.66 -5.23
C ALA A 121 9.99 6.85 -4.27
N SER A 122 10.32 6.62 -2.99
CA SER A 122 10.61 7.69 -2.02
C SER A 122 12.07 8.17 -1.99
N ILE A 123 12.99 7.54 -2.74
CA ILE A 123 14.41 7.96 -2.77
C ILE A 123 14.59 9.43 -3.20
N PRO A 124 13.89 9.97 -4.21
CA PRO A 124 14.04 11.37 -4.59
C PRO A 124 13.77 12.34 -3.44
N THR A 125 12.68 12.13 -2.69
CA THR A 125 12.32 12.92 -1.51
C THR A 125 13.39 12.84 -0.43
N ILE A 126 13.86 11.62 -0.13
CA ILE A 126 14.91 11.39 0.88
C ILE A 126 16.20 12.12 0.48
N LYS A 127 16.65 11.98 -0.77
CA LYS A 127 17.88 12.65 -1.25
C LYS A 127 17.77 14.17 -1.20
N ALA A 128 16.69 14.75 -1.71
CA ALA A 128 16.51 16.20 -1.72
C ALA A 128 16.61 16.82 -0.31
N LEU A 129 16.00 16.17 0.69
CA LEU A 129 16.05 16.62 2.09
C LEU A 129 17.46 16.47 2.70
N LEU A 130 18.18 15.38 2.42
CA LEU A 130 19.57 15.21 2.89
C LEU A 130 20.53 16.21 2.23
N GLU A 131 20.35 16.48 0.93
CA GLU A 131 21.17 17.40 0.14
C GLU A 131 21.01 18.86 0.59
N ASP A 132 19.83 19.28 1.05
CA ASP A 132 19.63 20.59 1.70
C ASP A 132 20.12 20.64 3.17
N GLY A 133 20.55 19.50 3.72
CA GLY A 133 21.17 19.40 5.05
C GLY A 133 20.19 19.13 6.19
N ALA A 134 19.06 18.46 5.93
CA ALA A 134 18.18 17.96 6.97
C ALA A 134 18.75 16.73 7.68
N SER A 135 18.17 16.40 8.83
CA SER A 135 18.24 15.07 9.44
C SER A 135 16.87 14.39 9.33
N ILE A 136 16.80 13.09 9.04
CA ILE A 136 15.52 12.45 8.67
C ILE A 136 15.14 11.30 9.62
N VAL A 137 13.96 11.40 10.23
CA VAL A 137 13.29 10.30 10.93
C VAL A 137 12.25 9.71 9.98
N LEU A 138 12.58 8.58 9.36
CA LEU A 138 11.66 7.86 8.49
C LEU A 138 10.63 7.08 9.32
N ALA A 139 9.37 7.16 8.93
CA ALA A 139 8.30 6.34 9.48
C ALA A 139 7.58 5.56 8.35
N SER A 140 7.26 4.30 8.60
CA SER A 140 6.46 3.47 7.69
C SER A 140 5.68 2.41 8.47
N HIS A 141 4.72 1.80 7.79
CA HIS A 141 4.08 0.56 8.21
C HIS A 141 4.56 -0.62 7.36
N LEU A 142 4.30 -1.84 7.82
CA LEU A 142 4.42 -3.06 7.03
C LEU A 142 3.30 -4.05 7.42
N GLY A 143 2.54 -4.54 6.44
CA GLY A 143 1.42 -5.45 6.64
C GLY A 143 0.31 -4.91 7.53
N ARG A 144 -0.35 -5.84 8.26
CA ARG A 144 -1.40 -5.58 9.24
C ARG A 144 -1.13 -6.40 10.50
N PRO A 145 -0.37 -5.86 11.46
CA PRO A 145 -0.03 -6.53 12.71
C PRO A 145 -1.02 -6.23 13.86
N ASP A 146 -2.14 -5.55 13.58
CA ASP A 146 -3.26 -5.27 14.49
C ASP A 146 -2.84 -4.71 15.88
N GLY A 147 -1.89 -3.77 15.91
CA GLY A 147 -1.43 -3.13 17.13
C GLY A 147 -0.59 -4.01 18.05
N LYS A 148 0.12 -4.99 17.49
CA LYS A 148 1.02 -5.92 18.21
C LYS A 148 2.36 -6.05 17.49
N VAL A 149 3.42 -6.40 18.21
CA VAL A 149 4.71 -6.74 17.59
C VAL A 149 4.59 -8.10 16.91
N VAL A 150 4.98 -8.16 15.62
CA VAL A 150 5.02 -9.39 14.82
C VAL A 150 6.37 -9.43 14.11
N ASP A 151 7.26 -10.35 14.48
CA ASP A 151 8.65 -10.33 14.00
C ASP A 151 8.80 -10.45 12.47
N GLY A 152 7.87 -11.17 11.81
CA GLY A 152 7.81 -11.27 10.34
C GLY A 152 7.35 -9.98 9.62
N LEU A 153 6.94 -8.95 10.36
CA LEU A 153 6.48 -7.65 9.85
C LEU A 153 7.34 -6.48 10.36
N ARG A 154 8.60 -6.74 10.73
CA ARG A 154 9.59 -5.70 11.07
C ARG A 154 10.13 -5.01 9.82
N LEU A 155 10.53 -3.74 9.96
CA LEU A 155 11.00 -2.91 8.84
C LEU A 155 12.48 -3.07 8.48
N ARG A 156 13.26 -3.86 9.24
CA ARG A 156 14.69 -4.08 8.97
C ARG A 156 15.01 -4.50 7.52
N PRO A 157 14.27 -5.42 6.87
CA PRO A 157 14.55 -5.76 5.46
C PRO A 157 14.37 -4.59 4.50
N ALA A 158 13.44 -3.68 4.79
CA ALA A 158 13.24 -2.46 4.00
C ALA A 158 14.38 -1.44 4.25
N ALA A 159 14.87 -1.31 5.48
CA ALA A 159 16.04 -0.50 5.80
C ALA A 159 17.31 -0.99 5.10
N GLU A 160 17.58 -2.30 5.13
CA GLU A 160 18.71 -2.93 4.43
C GLU A 160 18.64 -2.67 2.92
N ARG A 161 17.44 -2.74 2.33
CA ARG A 161 17.25 -2.46 0.91
C ARG A 161 17.38 -0.97 0.57
N LEU A 162 16.92 -0.06 1.43
CA LEU A 162 17.12 1.38 1.29
C LEU A 162 18.61 1.74 1.41
N ALA A 163 19.32 1.17 2.37
CA ALA A 163 20.75 1.37 2.59
C ALA A 163 21.58 1.00 1.35
N HIS A 164 21.23 -0.11 0.69
CA HIS A 164 21.85 -0.53 -0.56
C HIS A 164 21.66 0.51 -1.69
N HIS A 165 20.46 1.06 -1.86
CA HIS A 165 20.16 2.05 -2.90
C HIS A 165 20.78 3.43 -2.62
N LEU A 166 20.76 3.88 -1.36
CA LEU A 166 21.35 5.17 -0.96
C LEU A 166 22.87 5.11 -0.79
N LYS A 167 23.45 3.90 -0.68
CA LYS A 167 24.86 3.66 -0.33
C LYS A 167 25.27 4.31 1.00
N MET A 168 24.34 4.34 1.95
CA MET A 168 24.53 4.90 3.30
C MET A 168 23.91 3.98 4.35
N MET A 169 24.33 4.10 5.61
CA MET A 169 23.73 3.36 6.72
C MET A 169 22.30 3.84 6.99
N VAL A 170 21.37 2.90 7.17
CA VAL A 170 19.98 3.15 7.57
C VAL A 170 19.73 2.41 8.89
N PRO A 171 20.12 2.98 10.05
CA PRO A 171 19.82 2.38 11.34
C PRO A 171 18.30 2.25 11.53
N THR A 172 17.85 1.10 12.01
CA THR A 172 16.43 0.86 12.36
C THR A 172 16.29 0.74 13.87
N THR A 173 15.30 1.40 14.46
CA THR A 173 15.02 1.28 15.91
C THR A 173 14.35 -0.06 16.23
N GLY A 174 14.36 -0.47 17.51
CA GLY A 174 13.70 -1.70 17.95
C GLY A 174 12.17 -1.57 18.11
N ASP A 175 11.69 -0.34 18.23
CA ASP A 175 10.30 0.07 18.43
C ASP A 175 10.09 1.46 17.79
N ALA A 176 8.87 1.79 17.36
CA ALA A 176 8.50 3.11 16.85
C ALA A 176 8.56 4.19 17.93
N LEU A 177 8.46 3.83 19.22
CA LEU A 177 8.55 4.74 20.37
C LEU A 177 9.37 4.13 21.53
N GLY A 178 9.88 4.97 22.42
CA GLY A 178 10.47 4.55 23.71
C GLY A 178 11.93 4.97 23.86
N VAL A 179 12.53 4.71 25.03
CA VAL A 179 13.83 5.30 25.45
C VAL A 179 14.94 5.10 24.42
N GLY A 180 15.11 3.88 23.86
CA GLY A 180 16.13 3.62 22.84
C GLY A 180 15.88 4.34 21.51
N THR A 181 14.62 4.64 21.19
CA THR A 181 14.21 5.41 20.00
C THR A 181 14.40 6.91 20.26
N ASP A 182 14.00 7.40 21.43
CA ASP A 182 14.26 8.78 21.88
C ASP A 182 15.76 9.10 21.84
N ASP A 183 16.61 8.20 22.36
CA ASP A 183 18.07 8.33 22.32
C ASP A 183 18.64 8.33 20.89
N ALA A 184 18.14 7.46 20.01
CA ALA A 184 18.58 7.39 18.62
C ALA A 184 18.22 8.65 17.83
N VAL A 185 16.98 9.12 17.98
CA VAL A 185 16.47 10.36 17.37
C VAL A 185 17.23 11.58 17.88
N ASN A 186 17.54 11.65 19.18
CA ASN A 186 18.29 12.77 19.75
C ASN A 186 19.77 12.84 19.33
N ARG A 187 20.36 11.72 18.90
CA ARG A 187 21.74 11.65 18.41
C ARG A 187 21.88 11.88 16.90
N LEU A 188 20.77 11.94 16.17
CA LEU A 188 20.75 12.09 14.71
C LEU A 188 21.28 13.46 14.28
N ARG A 189 22.24 13.48 13.36
CA ARG A 189 22.90 14.70 12.87
C ARG A 189 22.39 15.10 11.47
N PRO A 190 22.59 16.37 11.05
CA PRO A 190 22.36 16.79 9.66
C PRO A 190 23.08 15.87 8.66
N GLY A 191 22.38 15.48 7.59
CA GLY A 191 22.86 14.51 6.60
C GLY A 191 22.71 13.03 7.00
N GLU A 192 22.23 12.74 8.22
CA GLU A 192 21.92 11.38 8.66
C GLU A 192 20.41 11.09 8.64
N LEU A 193 20.07 9.82 8.56
CA LEU A 193 18.69 9.34 8.67
C LEU A 193 18.59 8.08 9.53
N LEU A 194 17.40 7.83 10.09
CA LEU A 194 17.04 6.58 10.75
C LEU A 194 15.65 6.13 10.32
N LEU A 195 15.35 4.84 10.45
CA LEU A 195 14.03 4.27 10.26
C LEU A 195 13.43 3.84 11.60
N LEU A 196 12.24 4.35 11.92
CA LEU A 196 11.43 3.84 13.02
C LEU A 196 10.92 2.43 12.69
N GLU A 197 10.80 1.56 13.70
CA GLU A 197 10.11 0.27 13.55
C GLU A 197 8.64 0.47 13.14
N ASN A 198 8.01 -0.58 12.60
CA ASN A 198 6.65 -0.58 12.05
C ASN A 198 5.62 0.14 12.94
N VAL A 199 5.13 1.29 12.51
CA VAL A 199 4.21 2.13 13.32
C VAL A 199 2.91 1.41 13.68
N ARG A 200 2.47 0.42 12.90
CA ARG A 200 1.26 -0.39 13.20
C ARG A 200 1.45 -1.42 14.31
N PHE A 201 2.66 -1.61 14.84
CA PHE A 201 2.84 -2.35 16.10
C PHE A 201 2.18 -1.62 17.29
N HIS A 202 1.85 -0.34 17.15
CA HIS A 202 1.08 0.43 18.12
C HIS A 202 -0.38 0.57 17.69
N SER A 203 -1.33 0.16 18.54
CA SER A 203 -2.76 0.29 18.22
C SER A 203 -3.27 1.74 18.10
N GLY A 204 -2.46 2.72 18.51
CA GLY A 204 -2.75 4.15 18.36
C GLY A 204 -2.58 4.67 16.91
N GLU A 205 -1.79 3.99 16.08
CA GLU A 205 -1.57 4.38 14.68
C GLU A 205 -2.88 4.40 13.88
N GLU A 206 -3.59 3.27 13.82
CA GLU A 206 -4.79 3.13 12.99
C GLU A 206 -6.03 3.80 13.60
N LYS A 207 -5.96 4.16 14.89
CA LYS A 207 -7.00 4.93 15.59
C LYS A 207 -6.82 6.44 15.46
N ASN A 208 -5.71 6.90 14.86
CA ASN A 208 -5.30 8.30 14.91
C ASN A 208 -5.26 8.83 16.36
N ASP A 209 -4.64 8.08 17.27
CA ASP A 209 -4.60 8.44 18.69
C ASP A 209 -3.80 9.74 18.91
N PRO A 210 -4.36 10.78 19.57
CA PRO A 210 -3.71 12.07 19.72
C PRO A 210 -2.38 12.00 20.50
N ALA A 211 -2.30 11.13 21.51
CA ALA A 211 -1.09 11.00 22.33
C ALA A 211 0.02 10.28 21.57
N PHE A 212 -0.32 9.26 20.78
CA PHE A 212 0.61 8.59 19.89
C PHE A 212 1.09 9.53 18.76
N ALA A 213 0.18 10.31 18.16
CA ALA A 213 0.52 11.33 17.18
C ALA A 213 1.47 12.41 17.76
N ALA A 214 1.19 12.93 18.96
CA ALA A 214 2.06 13.89 19.63
C ALA A 214 3.44 13.31 19.97
N ARG A 215 3.52 12.02 20.31
CA ARG A 215 4.82 11.34 20.52
C ARG A 215 5.62 11.19 19.24
N LEU A 216 4.99 10.79 18.13
CA LEU A 216 5.65 10.76 16.82
C LEU A 216 6.10 12.16 16.36
N ALA A 217 5.25 13.18 16.55
CA ALA A 217 5.57 14.57 16.24
C ALA A 217 6.78 15.09 17.03
N SER A 218 7.01 14.60 18.26
CA SER A 218 8.20 14.99 19.03
C SER A 218 9.55 14.54 18.43
N TYR A 219 9.53 13.74 17.36
CA TYR A 219 10.71 13.31 16.61
C TYR A 219 11.01 14.15 15.35
N GLY A 220 10.28 15.24 15.10
CA GLY A 220 10.57 16.18 14.02
C GLY A 220 10.27 17.63 14.39
N ASP A 221 10.98 18.55 13.75
CA ASP A 221 10.65 19.98 13.72
C ASP A 221 9.61 20.26 12.61
N VAL A 222 9.61 19.44 11.55
CA VAL A 222 8.70 19.49 10.40
C VAL A 222 8.24 18.09 9.99
N PHE A 223 7.08 18.00 9.34
CA PHE A 223 6.50 16.77 8.80
C PHE A 223 6.50 16.79 7.27
N VAL A 224 6.89 15.67 6.66
CA VAL A 224 6.73 15.46 5.21
C VAL A 224 5.94 14.17 4.99
N ASN A 225 4.82 14.27 4.28
CA ASN A 225 4.07 13.11 3.81
C ASN A 225 4.48 12.77 2.37
N ASP A 226 5.12 11.62 2.20
CA ASP A 226 5.51 11.07 0.90
C ASP A 226 4.86 9.68 0.67
N ALA A 227 3.81 9.37 1.45
CA ALA A 227 3.18 8.06 1.49
C ALA A 227 1.76 8.07 0.88
N PHE A 228 1.66 8.44 -0.40
CA PHE A 228 0.39 8.56 -1.13
C PHE A 228 -0.50 7.32 -0.98
N GLY A 229 0.06 6.11 -1.03
CA GLY A 229 -0.67 4.84 -0.82
C GLY A 229 -1.29 4.64 0.57
N THR A 230 -1.02 5.54 1.52
CA THR A 230 -1.69 5.63 2.81
C THR A 230 -2.44 6.94 3.06
N ALA A 231 -2.45 7.87 2.10
CA ALA A 231 -3.10 9.18 2.25
C ALA A 231 -4.63 9.10 2.34
N HIS A 232 -5.26 8.01 1.85
CA HIS A 232 -6.70 7.73 2.04
C HIS A 232 -7.08 7.36 3.49
N ARG A 233 -6.12 7.32 4.42
CA ARG A 233 -6.35 6.91 5.80
C ARG A 233 -5.99 8.01 6.77
N ALA A 234 -6.93 8.35 7.65
CA ALA A 234 -6.66 9.16 8.83
C ALA A 234 -6.01 8.30 9.91
N HIS A 235 -4.68 8.20 9.88
CA HIS A 235 -3.86 7.53 10.90
C HIS A 235 -2.98 8.57 11.61
N ALA A 236 -2.42 8.20 12.77
CA ALA A 236 -1.54 9.09 13.53
C ALA A 236 -0.32 9.53 12.72
N SER A 237 0.36 8.60 12.03
CA SER A 237 1.54 8.90 11.22
C SER A 237 1.26 9.58 9.87
N THR A 238 -0.01 9.74 9.46
CA THR A 238 -0.40 10.38 8.17
C THR A 238 -1.18 11.68 8.33
N VAL A 239 -2.01 11.80 9.37
CA VAL A 239 -2.88 12.94 9.64
C VAL A 239 -2.59 13.55 11.01
N GLY A 240 -2.48 12.73 12.06
CA GLY A 240 -2.29 13.21 13.43
C GLY A 240 -1.03 14.08 13.60
N VAL A 241 0.12 13.62 13.09
CA VAL A 241 1.38 14.40 13.10
C VAL A 241 1.27 15.66 12.22
N ALA A 242 0.52 15.59 11.12
CA ALA A 242 0.46 16.63 10.08
C ALA A 242 -0.24 17.93 10.51
N GLY A 243 -1.12 17.87 11.52
CA GLY A 243 -1.70 19.06 12.16
C GLY A 243 -1.06 19.44 13.50
N ILE A 244 0.07 18.83 13.86
CA ILE A 244 0.92 19.24 14.99
C ILE A 244 2.17 19.96 14.47
N LEU A 245 2.81 19.43 13.42
CA LEU A 245 4.03 19.97 12.82
C LEU A 245 3.77 20.71 11.50
N PRO A 246 4.67 21.62 11.07
CA PRO A 246 4.71 22.14 9.71
C PRO A 246 4.77 21.03 8.68
N SER A 247 3.65 20.86 7.96
CA SER A 247 3.41 19.74 7.07
C SER A 247 3.60 20.11 5.59
N TYR A 248 4.24 19.21 4.85
CA TYR A 248 4.55 19.35 3.43
C TYR A 248 4.33 18.02 2.70
N VAL A 249 4.05 18.09 1.40
CA VAL A 249 4.02 16.96 0.47
C VAL A 249 5.43 16.64 -0.05
N GLY A 250 5.83 15.37 -0.03
CA GLY A 250 7.06 14.87 -0.65
C GLY A 250 6.93 14.68 -2.18
N LEU A 251 8.04 14.39 -2.86
CA LEU A 251 8.08 14.37 -4.34
C LEU A 251 7.30 13.19 -4.96
N LEU A 252 7.25 12.03 -4.29
CA LEU A 252 6.41 10.91 -4.74
C LEU A 252 4.93 11.30 -4.63
N MET A 253 4.54 11.87 -3.50
CA MET A 253 3.14 12.27 -3.29
C MET A 253 2.73 13.47 -4.16
N GLU A 254 3.66 14.39 -4.49
CA GLU A 254 3.46 15.46 -5.48
C GLU A 254 3.16 14.87 -6.87
N SER A 255 4.04 13.98 -7.36
CA SER A 255 3.90 13.36 -8.69
C SER A 255 2.67 12.45 -8.83
N GLU A 256 2.28 11.72 -7.78
CA GLU A 256 1.05 10.90 -7.77
C GLU A 256 -0.20 11.77 -7.91
N VAL A 257 -0.28 12.88 -7.18
CA VAL A 257 -1.41 13.81 -7.26
C VAL A 257 -1.42 14.55 -8.59
N GLU A 258 -0.27 15.02 -9.09
CA GLU A 258 -0.16 15.65 -10.42
C GLU A 258 -0.66 14.72 -11.54
N ALA A 259 -0.14 13.48 -11.58
CA ALA A 259 -0.50 12.52 -12.61
C ALA A 259 -2.00 12.18 -12.59
N LEU A 260 -2.61 12.03 -11.40
CA LEU A 260 -4.02 11.68 -11.27
C LEU A 260 -4.95 12.89 -11.49
N SER A 261 -4.60 14.10 -11.07
CA SER A 261 -5.37 15.32 -11.34
C SER A 261 -5.43 15.61 -12.84
N ASN A 262 -4.30 15.47 -13.55
CA ASN A 262 -4.23 15.64 -15.00
C ASN A 262 -5.16 14.68 -15.77
N LEU A 263 -5.39 13.46 -15.26
CA LEU A 263 -6.37 12.52 -15.83
C LEU A 263 -7.83 12.95 -15.59
N LEU A 264 -8.12 13.62 -14.48
CA LEU A 264 -9.47 13.99 -14.09
C LEU A 264 -9.91 15.32 -14.73
N ASP A 265 -9.02 16.30 -14.82
CA ASP A 265 -9.39 17.66 -15.23
C ASP A 265 -9.42 17.84 -16.75
N LYS A 266 -8.29 17.64 -17.43
CA LYS A 266 -8.13 17.87 -18.88
C LYS A 266 -7.26 16.79 -19.56
N PRO A 267 -7.68 15.50 -19.52
CA PRO A 267 -6.96 14.43 -20.21
C PRO A 267 -6.95 14.63 -21.73
N ALA A 268 -5.88 14.20 -22.39
CA ALA A 268 -5.79 14.26 -23.85
C ALA A 268 -6.73 13.21 -24.48
N ARG A 269 -7.67 13.66 -25.33
CA ARG A 269 -8.67 12.79 -25.94
C ARG A 269 -8.23 12.21 -27.30
N PRO A 270 -8.62 10.96 -27.62
CA PRO A 270 -9.47 10.06 -26.84
C PRO A 270 -8.80 9.51 -25.58
N PHE A 271 -9.54 9.45 -24.47
CA PHE A 271 -9.14 8.92 -23.17
C PHE A 271 -9.78 7.54 -22.95
N ALA A 272 -8.96 6.51 -22.74
CA ALA A 272 -9.39 5.17 -22.41
C ALA A 272 -9.11 4.80 -20.95
N ALA A 273 -10.07 4.17 -20.28
CA ALA A 273 -9.82 3.40 -19.06
C ALA A 273 -9.85 1.90 -19.36
N ILE A 274 -8.93 1.16 -18.75
CA ILE A 274 -8.78 -0.28 -18.90
C ILE A 274 -8.84 -0.90 -17.50
N VAL A 275 -9.91 -1.63 -17.20
CA VAL A 275 -10.17 -2.15 -15.85
C VAL A 275 -10.27 -3.68 -15.88
N GLY A 276 -9.29 -4.32 -15.25
CA GLY A 276 -9.19 -5.77 -15.13
C GLY A 276 -9.22 -6.25 -13.67
N GLY A 277 -8.65 -7.43 -13.42
CA GLY A 277 -8.60 -8.08 -12.11
C GLY A 277 -9.83 -8.94 -11.78
N GLY A 278 -9.84 -9.56 -10.60
CA GLY A 278 -10.80 -10.60 -10.24
C GLY A 278 -12.14 -10.14 -9.64
N LYS A 279 -12.29 -8.88 -9.21
CA LYS A 279 -13.48 -8.39 -8.48
C LYS A 279 -13.91 -7.00 -8.95
N VAL A 280 -15.22 -6.84 -9.15
CA VAL A 280 -15.92 -5.58 -9.44
C VAL A 280 -16.16 -4.79 -8.16
N SER A 281 -16.39 -5.46 -7.03
CA SER A 281 -16.86 -4.83 -5.79
C SER A 281 -15.96 -3.71 -5.27
N GLY A 282 -14.64 -3.85 -5.40
CA GLY A 282 -13.66 -2.80 -5.06
C GLY A 282 -13.43 -1.74 -6.16
N LYS A 283 -14.24 -1.70 -7.22
CA LYS A 283 -14.07 -0.84 -8.40
C LYS A 283 -15.34 -0.17 -8.91
N VAL A 284 -16.51 -0.41 -8.30
CA VAL A 284 -17.81 0.15 -8.75
C VAL A 284 -17.77 1.67 -8.82
N ALA A 285 -17.44 2.34 -7.71
CA ALA A 285 -17.44 3.80 -7.65
C ALA A 285 -16.38 4.41 -8.58
N VAL A 286 -15.21 3.79 -8.71
CA VAL A 286 -14.19 4.15 -9.71
C VAL A 286 -14.76 4.10 -11.13
N LEU A 287 -15.46 3.02 -11.50
CA LEU A 287 -16.09 2.88 -12.82
C LEU A 287 -17.19 3.93 -13.05
N GLU A 288 -18.03 4.19 -12.05
CA GLU A 288 -19.06 5.24 -12.09
C GLU A 288 -18.47 6.66 -12.20
N ALA A 289 -17.29 6.91 -11.63
CA ALA A 289 -16.56 8.16 -11.79
C ALA A 289 -15.90 8.26 -13.18
N LEU A 290 -15.18 7.23 -13.61
CA LEU A 290 -14.47 7.20 -14.90
C LEU A 290 -15.40 7.34 -16.10
N ILE A 291 -16.59 6.74 -16.09
CA ILE A 291 -17.59 6.88 -17.18
C ILE A 291 -18.06 8.33 -17.38
N LYS A 292 -17.87 9.22 -16.40
CA LYS A 292 -18.16 10.65 -16.57
C LYS A 292 -17.04 11.39 -17.34
N LYS A 293 -15.90 10.74 -17.60
CA LYS A 293 -14.65 11.34 -18.10
C LYS A 293 -14.08 10.64 -19.33
N VAL A 294 -14.12 9.31 -19.44
CA VAL A 294 -13.50 8.53 -20.53
C VAL A 294 -14.34 8.52 -21.80
N ASP A 295 -13.70 8.35 -22.96
CA ASP A 295 -14.35 8.09 -24.25
C ASP A 295 -14.50 6.57 -24.51
N LEU A 296 -13.58 5.77 -23.93
CA LEU A 296 -13.50 4.32 -24.08
C LEU A 296 -13.31 3.63 -22.72
N LEU A 297 -14.09 2.59 -22.45
CA LEU A 297 -13.92 1.69 -21.30
C LEU A 297 -13.67 0.27 -21.78
N ILE A 298 -12.50 -0.29 -21.51
CA ILE A 298 -12.15 -1.68 -21.78
C ILE A 298 -12.22 -2.47 -20.48
N LEU A 299 -12.90 -3.62 -20.49
CA LEU A 299 -13.06 -4.48 -19.32
C LEU A 299 -12.43 -5.85 -19.57
N GLY A 300 -11.67 -6.34 -18.58
CA GLY A 300 -11.03 -7.67 -18.63
C GLY A 300 -11.13 -8.44 -17.31
N GLY A 301 -10.50 -9.62 -17.24
CA GLY A 301 -10.46 -10.46 -16.05
C GLY A 301 -11.82 -10.90 -15.51
N GLY A 302 -11.88 -11.20 -14.20
CA GLY A 302 -13.13 -11.51 -13.49
C GLY A 302 -14.12 -10.33 -13.42
N VAL A 303 -13.62 -9.09 -13.57
CA VAL A 303 -14.46 -7.90 -13.73
C VAL A 303 -15.34 -8.06 -14.97
N ALA A 304 -14.76 -8.31 -16.15
CA ALA A 304 -15.50 -8.48 -17.41
C ALA A 304 -16.59 -9.54 -17.34
N ASN A 305 -16.36 -10.68 -16.67
CA ASN A 305 -17.36 -11.74 -16.53
C ASN A 305 -18.66 -11.24 -15.89
N THR A 306 -18.58 -10.34 -14.90
CA THR A 306 -19.77 -9.77 -14.25
C THR A 306 -20.56 -8.86 -15.22
N PHE A 307 -19.86 -8.16 -16.12
CA PHE A 307 -20.47 -7.34 -17.17
C PHE A 307 -21.04 -8.17 -18.33
N LEU A 308 -20.43 -9.30 -18.67
CA LEU A 308 -21.00 -10.30 -19.60
C LEU A 308 -22.33 -10.84 -19.05
N VAL A 309 -22.40 -11.21 -17.77
CA VAL A 309 -23.65 -11.61 -17.09
C VAL A 309 -24.68 -10.48 -17.04
N ALA A 310 -24.26 -9.24 -16.75
CA ALA A 310 -25.15 -8.07 -16.79
C ALA A 310 -25.78 -7.84 -18.18
N SER A 311 -25.04 -8.19 -19.24
CA SER A 311 -25.44 -8.16 -20.66
C SER A 311 -26.20 -9.42 -21.12
N GLY A 312 -26.59 -10.32 -20.21
CA GLY A 312 -27.38 -11.52 -20.51
C GLY A 312 -26.58 -12.73 -21.02
N ARG A 313 -25.23 -12.70 -20.98
CA ARG A 313 -24.38 -13.82 -21.40
C ARG A 313 -24.07 -14.77 -20.23
N SER A 314 -24.01 -16.07 -20.51
CA SER A 314 -23.54 -17.06 -19.53
C SER A 314 -22.01 -17.08 -19.49
N VAL A 315 -21.43 -17.23 -18.29
CA VAL A 315 -19.97 -17.29 -18.09
C VAL A 315 -19.48 -18.64 -17.53
N GLY A 316 -20.34 -19.66 -17.50
CA GLY A 316 -19.99 -20.98 -16.95
C GLY A 316 -19.52 -20.91 -15.49
N LYS A 317 -18.33 -21.47 -15.19
CA LYS A 317 -17.71 -21.37 -13.85
C LYS A 317 -16.80 -20.15 -13.66
N SER A 318 -16.70 -19.27 -14.65
CA SER A 318 -15.79 -18.12 -14.57
C SER A 318 -16.10 -17.23 -13.36
N LEU A 319 -15.06 -16.65 -12.75
CA LEU A 319 -15.23 -15.78 -11.58
C LEU A 319 -16.03 -14.54 -11.95
N TYR A 320 -17.19 -14.34 -11.30
CA TYR A 320 -18.01 -13.13 -11.37
C TYR A 320 -18.70 -12.87 -10.02
N GLU A 321 -19.17 -11.64 -9.79
CA GLU A 321 -19.84 -11.27 -8.54
C GLU A 321 -21.35 -11.08 -8.78
N SER A 322 -22.15 -12.10 -8.46
CA SER A 322 -23.62 -12.09 -8.64
C SER A 322 -24.31 -10.87 -8.01
N LYS A 323 -23.88 -10.46 -6.81
CA LYS A 323 -24.38 -9.25 -6.11
C LYS A 323 -24.09 -7.94 -6.85
N MET A 324 -23.09 -7.92 -7.74
CA MET A 324 -22.69 -6.74 -8.51
C MET A 324 -23.26 -6.71 -9.94
N VAL A 325 -24.01 -7.72 -10.38
CA VAL A 325 -24.61 -7.77 -11.73
C VAL A 325 -25.53 -6.57 -12.00
N GLU A 326 -26.38 -6.19 -11.03
CA GLU A 326 -27.22 -4.99 -11.16
C GLU A 326 -26.41 -3.69 -11.22
N HIS A 327 -25.27 -3.64 -10.55
CA HIS A 327 -24.39 -2.47 -10.58
C HIS A 327 -23.69 -2.37 -11.94
N ALA A 328 -23.14 -3.49 -12.44
CA ALA A 328 -22.59 -3.59 -13.79
C ALA A 328 -23.62 -3.21 -14.87
N ARG A 329 -24.90 -3.60 -14.72
CA ARG A 329 -25.96 -3.20 -15.65
C ARG A 329 -26.24 -1.70 -15.64
N ARG A 330 -26.27 -1.06 -14.48
CA ARG A 330 -26.39 0.42 -14.38
C ARG A 330 -25.19 1.12 -15.01
N ILE A 331 -23.98 0.60 -14.79
CA ILE A 331 -22.72 1.12 -15.36
C ILE A 331 -22.76 1.04 -16.91
N LEU A 332 -23.21 -0.08 -17.49
CA LEU A 332 -23.40 -0.21 -18.94
C LEU A 332 -24.44 0.77 -19.49
N LYS A 333 -25.58 0.94 -18.79
CA LYS A 333 -26.61 1.91 -19.17
C LYS A 333 -26.07 3.34 -19.16
N LEU A 334 -25.37 3.73 -18.09
CA LEU A 334 -24.77 5.06 -17.94
C LEU A 334 -23.70 5.34 -19.01
N ALA A 335 -22.92 4.32 -19.40
CA ALA A 335 -21.97 4.44 -20.50
C ALA A 335 -22.68 4.69 -21.84
N ALA A 336 -23.74 3.93 -22.14
CA ALA A 336 -24.55 4.14 -23.35
C ALA A 336 -25.24 5.52 -23.37
N GLU A 337 -25.82 5.96 -22.25
CA GLU A 337 -26.43 7.29 -22.08
C GLU A 337 -25.43 8.44 -22.30
N ARG A 338 -24.14 8.19 -22.07
CA ARG A 338 -23.06 9.18 -22.24
C ARG A 338 -22.28 9.03 -23.55
N GLY A 339 -22.63 8.06 -24.41
CA GLY A 339 -21.89 7.77 -25.64
C GLY A 339 -20.49 7.17 -25.42
N VAL A 340 -20.20 6.65 -24.21
CA VAL A 340 -18.92 6.00 -23.90
C VAL A 340 -18.89 4.62 -24.55
N LYS A 341 -17.87 4.36 -25.38
CA LYS A 341 -17.69 3.04 -25.98
C LYS A 341 -17.24 2.05 -24.91
N VAL A 342 -18.02 1.01 -24.64
CA VAL A 342 -17.61 -0.10 -23.76
C VAL A 342 -17.18 -1.30 -24.58
N LEU A 343 -15.98 -1.81 -24.31
CA LEU A 343 -15.43 -3.01 -24.94
C LEU A 343 -15.41 -4.14 -23.90
N LEU A 344 -16.26 -5.13 -24.14
CA LEU A 344 -16.25 -6.42 -23.44
C LEU A 344 -15.51 -7.47 -24.29
N PRO A 345 -14.96 -8.53 -23.67
CA PRO A 345 -14.38 -9.65 -24.42
C PRO A 345 -15.42 -10.27 -25.37
N VAL A 346 -14.99 -10.56 -26.60
CA VAL A 346 -15.79 -11.28 -27.60
C VAL A 346 -15.46 -12.78 -27.60
N ASP A 347 -14.24 -13.12 -27.21
CA ASP A 347 -13.71 -14.46 -27.02
C ASP A 347 -12.84 -14.54 -25.73
N GLY A 348 -12.58 -15.75 -25.27
CA GLY A 348 -11.83 -16.00 -24.04
C GLY A 348 -11.03 -17.29 -24.09
N VAL A 349 -9.87 -17.28 -23.44
CA VAL A 349 -9.16 -18.51 -23.09
C VAL A 349 -9.90 -19.13 -21.91
N VAL A 350 -10.38 -20.35 -22.08
CA VAL A 350 -11.04 -21.13 -21.04
C VAL A 350 -10.22 -22.34 -20.62
N ALA A 351 -10.24 -22.66 -19.33
CA ALA A 351 -9.65 -23.87 -18.75
C ALA A 351 -10.64 -24.59 -17.81
N LYS A 352 -10.45 -25.90 -17.59
CA LYS A 352 -11.25 -26.68 -16.61
C LYS A 352 -10.91 -26.33 -15.16
N GLU A 353 -9.67 -25.94 -14.92
CA GLU A 353 -9.08 -25.57 -13.63
C GLU A 353 -8.13 -24.39 -13.84
N VAL A 354 -7.93 -23.57 -12.81
CA VAL A 354 -7.03 -22.41 -12.84
C VAL A 354 -5.66 -22.79 -12.26
N THR A 355 -5.00 -23.77 -12.90
CA THR A 355 -3.73 -24.35 -12.44
C THR A 355 -2.72 -24.42 -13.59
N ARG A 356 -1.45 -24.73 -13.29
CA ARG A 356 -0.38 -24.83 -14.31
C ARG A 356 -0.49 -26.19 -15.01
N GLY A 357 -0.41 -26.18 -16.35
CA GLY A 357 -0.45 -27.39 -17.17
C GLY A 357 -1.85 -27.90 -17.53
N THR A 358 -2.91 -27.20 -17.12
CA THR A 358 -4.30 -27.55 -17.47
C THR A 358 -4.56 -27.38 -18.97
N GLU A 359 -5.37 -28.28 -19.52
CA GLU A 359 -5.97 -28.13 -20.86
C GLU A 359 -6.76 -26.82 -20.96
N PHE A 360 -6.45 -26.01 -21.98
CA PHE A 360 -7.17 -24.79 -22.30
C PHE A 360 -7.56 -24.75 -23.78
N LYS A 361 -8.54 -23.91 -24.11
CA LYS A 361 -8.95 -23.61 -25.49
C LYS A 361 -9.50 -22.20 -25.60
N VAL A 362 -9.53 -21.65 -26.80
CA VAL A 362 -10.21 -20.38 -27.11
C VAL A 362 -11.67 -20.68 -27.47
N VAL A 363 -12.61 -19.91 -26.94
CA VAL A 363 -14.04 -19.95 -27.31
C VAL A 363 -14.62 -18.54 -27.37
N SER A 364 -15.63 -18.34 -28.23
CA SER A 364 -16.46 -17.12 -28.17
C SER A 364 -17.18 -17.02 -26.82
N THR A 365 -17.29 -15.79 -26.30
CA THR A 365 -18.04 -15.49 -25.07
C THR A 365 -19.54 -15.79 -25.17
N GLU A 366 -20.08 -15.96 -26.38
CA GLU A 366 -21.46 -16.39 -26.61
C GLU A 366 -21.65 -17.90 -26.43
N LYS A 367 -20.56 -18.67 -26.42
CA LYS A 367 -20.55 -20.15 -26.38
C LYS A 367 -19.64 -20.67 -25.25
N LEU A 368 -19.57 -19.94 -24.13
CA LEU A 368 -18.80 -20.34 -22.94
C LEU A 368 -19.33 -21.65 -22.33
N PRO A 369 -18.52 -22.73 -22.25
CA PRO A 369 -18.97 -23.99 -21.69
C PRO A 369 -19.28 -23.90 -20.19
N ALA A 370 -20.43 -24.43 -19.77
CA ALA A 370 -20.93 -24.32 -18.40
C ALA A 370 -19.95 -24.83 -17.32
N SER A 371 -19.08 -25.79 -17.65
CA SER A 371 -18.14 -26.43 -16.72
C SER A 371 -16.73 -25.83 -16.71
N TRP A 372 -16.46 -24.79 -17.50
CA TRP A 372 -15.13 -24.19 -17.68
C TRP A 372 -15.05 -22.77 -17.08
N HIS A 373 -13.83 -22.32 -16.79
CA HIS A 373 -13.51 -20.98 -16.32
C HIS A 373 -12.82 -20.18 -17.43
N MET A 374 -13.28 -18.97 -17.73
CA MET A 374 -12.56 -17.99 -18.54
C MET A 374 -11.45 -17.37 -17.68
N VAL A 375 -10.20 -17.52 -18.15
CA VAL A 375 -8.98 -17.22 -17.39
C VAL A 375 -8.10 -16.14 -18.03
N ASP A 376 -8.29 -15.87 -19.33
CA ASP A 376 -7.67 -14.76 -20.06
C ASP A 376 -8.57 -14.35 -21.24
N LEU A 377 -8.31 -13.19 -21.86
CA LEU A 377 -8.95 -12.80 -23.11
C LEU A 377 -8.41 -13.63 -24.28
N GLY A 378 -9.26 -13.93 -25.26
CA GLY A 378 -8.84 -14.60 -26.49
C GLY A 378 -8.24 -13.63 -27.52
N PRO A 379 -7.66 -14.17 -28.62
CA PRO A 379 -7.03 -13.37 -29.68
C PRO A 379 -7.94 -12.32 -30.30
N ASP A 380 -9.24 -12.61 -30.51
CA ASP A 380 -10.14 -11.65 -31.17
C ASP A 380 -10.39 -10.43 -30.26
N SER A 381 -10.50 -10.66 -28.95
CA SER A 381 -10.61 -9.61 -27.94
C SER A 381 -9.32 -8.81 -27.79
N ILE A 382 -8.15 -9.45 -27.88
CA ILE A 382 -6.84 -8.77 -27.86
C ILE A 382 -6.71 -7.85 -29.09
N ASN A 383 -7.11 -8.31 -30.27
CA ASN A 383 -7.12 -7.51 -31.49
C ASN A 383 -8.11 -6.33 -31.38
N ALA A 384 -9.34 -6.58 -30.92
CA ALA A 384 -10.33 -5.52 -30.69
C ALA A 384 -9.84 -4.44 -29.70
N VAL A 385 -9.10 -4.84 -28.64
CA VAL A 385 -8.44 -3.91 -27.71
C VAL A 385 -7.33 -3.12 -28.42
N ARG A 386 -6.51 -3.77 -29.24
CA ARG A 386 -5.43 -3.12 -30.01
C ARG A 386 -5.98 -2.04 -30.94
N ASP A 387 -7.01 -2.37 -31.71
CA ASP A 387 -7.65 -1.45 -32.65
C ASP A 387 -8.33 -0.29 -31.91
N ALA A 388 -9.04 -0.56 -30.81
CA ALA A 388 -9.71 0.46 -30.02
C ALA A 388 -8.73 1.44 -29.33
N LEU A 389 -7.52 0.99 -28.99
CA LEU A 389 -6.44 1.82 -28.45
C LEU A 389 -5.61 2.52 -29.54
N GLY A 390 -5.83 2.21 -30.83
CA GLY A 390 -5.19 2.84 -31.98
C GLY A 390 -5.16 4.38 -31.92
N PRO A 391 -6.30 5.08 -31.81
CA PRO A 391 -6.35 6.54 -31.81
C PRO A 391 -6.18 7.19 -30.41
N VAL A 392 -6.04 6.40 -29.34
CA VAL A 392 -6.12 6.88 -27.94
C VAL A 392 -4.86 7.66 -27.54
N LYS A 393 -5.06 8.81 -26.88
CA LYS A 393 -3.99 9.72 -26.41
C LYS A 393 -3.78 9.71 -24.89
N THR A 394 -4.72 9.17 -24.12
CA THR A 394 -4.54 8.95 -22.69
C THR A 394 -5.09 7.57 -22.31
N ILE A 395 -4.31 6.80 -21.56
CA ILE A 395 -4.66 5.47 -21.07
C ILE A 395 -4.52 5.46 -19.55
N LEU A 396 -5.60 5.10 -18.85
CA LEU A 396 -5.56 4.70 -17.45
C LEU A 396 -5.76 3.18 -17.37
N TRP A 397 -4.77 2.43 -16.89
CA TRP A 397 -4.86 0.98 -16.74
C TRP A 397 -4.82 0.55 -15.27
N ASN A 398 -5.83 -0.23 -14.85
CA ASN A 398 -5.91 -0.79 -13.50
C ASN A 398 -6.40 -2.27 -13.48
N GLY A 399 -5.46 -3.19 -13.27
CA GLY A 399 -5.69 -4.63 -13.09
C GLY A 399 -5.44 -5.45 -14.37
N PRO A 400 -4.95 -6.71 -14.24
CA PRO A 400 -4.62 -7.57 -15.37
C PRO A 400 -5.88 -8.07 -16.11
N LEU A 401 -5.72 -8.41 -17.39
CA LEU A 401 -6.81 -8.91 -18.23
C LEU A 401 -7.09 -10.41 -18.05
N GLY A 402 -6.15 -11.15 -17.42
CA GLY A 402 -6.22 -12.58 -17.14
C GLY A 402 -5.41 -12.96 -15.89
N VAL A 403 -5.33 -14.27 -15.59
CA VAL A 403 -4.57 -14.84 -14.46
C VAL A 403 -3.07 -14.91 -14.81
N PHE A 404 -2.44 -13.73 -14.87
CA PHE A 404 -1.09 -13.55 -15.40
C PHE A 404 0.04 -14.28 -14.65
N GLU A 405 -0.21 -14.67 -13.40
CA GLU A 405 0.67 -15.49 -12.55
C GLU A 405 0.88 -16.92 -13.10
N ILE A 406 -0.04 -17.36 -13.96
CA ILE A 406 0.07 -18.58 -14.76
C ILE A 406 0.48 -18.15 -16.18
N PRO A 407 1.68 -18.54 -16.67
CA PRO A 407 2.17 -18.06 -17.97
C PRO A 407 1.20 -18.27 -19.14
N ALA A 408 0.44 -19.37 -19.16
CA ALA A 408 -0.56 -19.64 -20.20
C ALA A 408 -1.78 -18.69 -20.19
N PHE A 409 -2.10 -18.05 -19.06
CA PHE A 409 -3.31 -17.24 -18.85
C PHE A 409 -3.01 -15.74 -18.64
N GLY A 410 -1.82 -15.31 -19.04
CA GLY A 410 -1.36 -13.90 -18.96
C GLY A 410 -1.11 -13.25 -20.32
N THR A 411 -1.52 -13.86 -21.42
CA THR A 411 -1.21 -13.40 -22.77
C THR A 411 -1.85 -12.05 -23.07
N ALA A 412 -3.13 -11.85 -22.77
CA ALA A 412 -3.76 -10.55 -23.02
C ALA A 412 -3.16 -9.45 -22.14
N THR A 413 -2.80 -9.78 -20.89
CA THR A 413 -2.12 -8.84 -19.98
C THR A 413 -0.74 -8.44 -20.52
N ARG A 414 0.03 -9.37 -21.09
CA ARG A 414 1.34 -9.08 -21.70
C ARG A 414 1.22 -8.30 -23.01
N GLU A 415 0.24 -8.61 -23.85
CA GLU A 415 -0.02 -7.85 -25.08
C GLU A 415 -0.49 -6.43 -24.78
N LEU A 416 -1.36 -6.24 -23.78
CA LEU A 416 -1.72 -4.91 -23.30
C LEU A 416 -0.49 -4.15 -22.78
N ALA A 417 0.38 -4.79 -22.00
CA ALA A 417 1.57 -4.15 -21.46
C ALA A 417 2.54 -3.66 -22.57
N LYS A 418 2.74 -4.45 -23.63
CA LYS A 418 3.50 -4.04 -24.83
C LYS A 418 2.85 -2.85 -25.53
N LEU A 419 1.54 -2.95 -25.81
CA LEU A 419 0.78 -1.90 -26.48
C LEU A 419 0.76 -0.59 -25.68
N ALA A 420 0.64 -0.67 -24.35
CA ALA A 420 0.73 0.48 -23.46
C ALA A 420 2.11 1.15 -23.53
N ALA A 421 3.19 0.37 -23.63
CA ALA A 421 4.54 0.89 -23.84
C ALA A 421 4.71 1.55 -25.22
N GLU A 422 4.25 0.89 -26.29
CA GLU A 422 4.23 1.43 -27.66
C GLU A 422 3.47 2.77 -27.72
N LYS A 423 2.35 2.89 -26.99
CA LYS A 423 1.56 4.13 -26.91
C LYS A 423 2.29 5.24 -26.15
N ALA A 424 2.96 4.91 -25.05
CA ALA A 424 3.76 5.88 -24.29
C ALA A 424 4.96 6.39 -25.11
N GLU A 425 5.65 5.51 -25.83
CA GLU A 425 6.73 5.89 -26.75
C GLU A 425 6.23 6.75 -27.93
N ALA A 426 4.99 6.53 -28.39
CA ALA A 426 4.31 7.38 -29.36
C ALA A 426 3.72 8.70 -28.77
N GLY A 427 4.01 9.03 -27.52
CA GLY A 427 3.62 10.29 -26.87
C GLY A 427 2.22 10.32 -26.25
N ALA A 428 1.54 9.18 -26.12
CA ALA A 428 0.30 9.10 -25.33
C ALA A 428 0.61 9.10 -23.82
N THR A 429 -0.25 9.74 -23.02
CA THR A 429 -0.15 9.67 -21.55
C THR A 429 -0.63 8.32 -21.06
N VAL A 430 0.27 7.50 -20.50
CA VAL A 430 -0.05 6.16 -20.02
C VAL A 430 0.20 6.06 -18.52
N VAL A 431 -0.89 6.02 -17.76
CA VAL A 431 -0.91 5.90 -16.30
C VAL A 431 -1.36 4.50 -15.91
N VAL A 432 -0.53 3.80 -15.14
CA VAL A 432 -0.83 2.43 -14.70
C VAL A 432 -0.87 2.38 -13.19
N GLY A 433 -1.93 1.81 -12.62
CA GLY A 433 -2.13 1.71 -11.17
C GLY A 433 -2.52 0.30 -10.72
N GLY A 434 -2.22 0.00 -9.45
CA GLY A 434 -2.49 -1.30 -8.84
C GLY A 434 -1.31 -2.27 -8.98
N GLY A 435 -0.99 -2.96 -7.88
CA GLY A 435 0.21 -3.79 -7.77
C GLY A 435 0.35 -4.84 -8.87
N ASP A 436 -0.73 -5.55 -9.20
CA ASP A 436 -0.73 -6.62 -10.20
C ASP A 436 -0.36 -6.13 -11.62
N SER A 437 -0.87 -4.96 -12.03
CA SER A 437 -0.52 -4.34 -13.31
C SER A 437 0.95 -3.88 -13.35
N ILE A 438 1.45 -3.34 -12.24
CA ILE A 438 2.86 -2.92 -12.12
C ILE A 438 3.78 -4.15 -12.13
N ALA A 439 3.42 -5.23 -11.43
CA ALA A 439 4.15 -6.49 -11.43
C ALA A 439 4.20 -7.11 -12.85
N ALA A 440 3.10 -7.09 -13.60
CA ALA A 440 3.08 -7.54 -14.98
C ALA A 440 4.02 -6.72 -15.89
N LEU A 441 4.11 -5.41 -15.69
CA LEU A 441 5.06 -4.53 -16.40
C LEU A 441 6.51 -4.78 -16.02
N GLN A 442 6.80 -5.01 -14.73
CA GLN A 442 8.13 -5.33 -14.22
C GLN A 442 8.64 -6.66 -14.81
N GLN A 443 7.80 -7.71 -14.87
CA GLN A 443 8.14 -9.00 -15.48
C GLN A 443 8.56 -8.91 -16.95
N LEU A 444 8.10 -7.87 -17.67
CA LEU A 444 8.44 -7.61 -19.06
C LEU A 444 9.54 -6.56 -19.24
N ASN A 445 10.07 -6.00 -18.15
CA ASN A 445 10.97 -4.82 -18.15
C ASN A 445 10.38 -3.58 -18.86
N LEU A 446 9.05 -3.45 -18.91
CA LEU A 446 8.34 -2.34 -19.56
C LEU A 446 7.93 -1.22 -18.58
N ALA A 447 8.11 -1.42 -17.28
CA ALA A 447 7.75 -0.47 -16.24
C ALA A 447 8.29 0.96 -16.50
N GLY A 448 9.57 1.08 -16.89
CA GLY A 448 10.20 2.38 -17.18
C GLY A 448 9.76 3.06 -18.49
N LYS A 449 8.86 2.45 -19.28
CA LYS A 449 8.29 3.04 -20.49
C LYS A 449 6.94 3.73 -20.25
N MET A 450 6.28 3.50 -19.11
CA MET A 450 5.00 4.15 -18.81
C MET A 450 5.21 5.63 -18.42
N THR A 451 4.23 6.49 -18.67
CA THR A 451 4.29 7.90 -18.25
C THR A 451 4.20 8.04 -16.72
N HIS A 452 3.37 7.22 -16.07
CA HIS A 452 3.28 7.16 -14.60
C HIS A 452 2.94 5.76 -14.09
N LEU A 453 3.57 5.36 -12.98
CA LEU A 453 3.28 4.11 -12.26
C LEU A 453 2.80 4.44 -10.85
N SER A 454 1.49 4.34 -10.62
CA SER A 454 0.87 4.71 -9.35
C SER A 454 1.02 3.60 -8.30
N THR A 455 1.88 3.87 -7.32
CA THR A 455 2.13 3.03 -6.14
C THR A 455 0.99 3.08 -5.11
N GLY A 456 0.10 4.07 -5.24
CA GLY A 456 -0.98 4.37 -4.31
C GLY A 456 -2.04 3.27 -4.12
N GLY A 457 -2.21 2.38 -5.09
CA GLY A 457 -3.17 1.27 -5.01
C GLY A 457 -4.60 1.76 -4.74
N GLY A 458 -5.11 1.50 -3.53
CA GLY A 458 -6.43 1.96 -3.12
C GLY A 458 -6.56 3.49 -3.02
N ALA A 459 -5.49 4.20 -2.65
CA ALA A 459 -5.51 5.66 -2.57
C ALA A 459 -5.73 6.29 -3.96
N SER A 460 -5.09 5.75 -5.00
CA SER A 460 -5.29 6.17 -6.39
C SER A 460 -6.72 5.97 -6.85
N LEU A 461 -7.37 4.88 -6.43
CA LEU A 461 -8.76 4.59 -6.75
C LEU A 461 -9.72 5.56 -6.04
N GLU A 462 -9.55 5.80 -4.75
CA GLU A 462 -10.38 6.75 -3.99
C GLU A 462 -10.19 8.19 -4.49
N PHE A 463 -8.99 8.58 -4.93
CA PHE A 463 -8.73 9.85 -5.60
C PHE A 463 -9.47 9.96 -6.95
N LEU A 464 -9.44 8.90 -7.77
CA LEU A 464 -10.16 8.84 -9.04
C LEU A 464 -11.70 8.82 -8.87
N GLU A 465 -12.20 8.40 -7.72
CA GLU A 465 -13.61 8.56 -7.33
C GLU A 465 -13.99 10.02 -7.00
N GLY A 466 -13.00 10.92 -6.90
CA GLY A 466 -13.18 12.30 -6.47
C GLY A 466 -13.28 12.46 -4.95
N ARG A 467 -12.81 11.49 -4.17
CA ARG A 467 -12.76 11.61 -2.70
C ARG A 467 -11.56 12.45 -2.29
N GLU A 468 -11.77 13.29 -1.29
CA GLU A 468 -10.68 13.95 -0.58
C GLU A 468 -9.88 12.92 0.24
N LEU A 469 -8.55 12.91 0.09
CA LEU A 469 -7.66 12.02 0.82
C LEU A 469 -7.21 12.69 2.13
N PRO A 470 -7.55 12.16 3.33
CA PRO A 470 -7.27 12.84 4.60
C PRO A 470 -5.80 13.26 4.79
N GLY A 471 -4.86 12.39 4.41
CA GLY A 471 -3.40 12.65 4.50
C GLY A 471 -2.85 13.65 3.49
N LEU A 472 -3.64 14.07 2.49
CA LEU A 472 -3.35 15.20 1.59
C LEU A 472 -4.10 16.45 2.06
N ALA A 473 -5.36 16.30 2.45
CA ALA A 473 -6.26 17.38 2.85
C ALA A 473 -5.72 18.20 4.03
N VAL A 474 -5.17 17.51 5.04
CA VAL A 474 -4.59 18.09 6.26
C VAL A 474 -3.38 18.99 6.00
N ILE A 475 -2.70 18.84 4.86
CA ILE A 475 -1.52 19.64 4.52
C ILE A 475 -1.98 21.05 4.07
N PRO A 476 -1.37 22.15 4.55
CA PRO A 476 -1.74 23.50 4.14
C PRO A 476 -1.57 23.76 2.64
N THR A 477 -2.38 24.70 2.13
CA THR A 477 -2.28 25.21 0.75
C THR A 477 -0.92 25.89 0.52
N SER A 478 -0.35 25.68 -0.67
CA SER A 478 0.90 26.34 -1.11
C SER A 478 0.79 27.86 -0.98
N GLY A 479 1.86 28.53 -0.53
CA GLY A 479 1.87 30.00 -0.36
C GLY A 479 0.99 30.59 0.76
N SER A 480 0.11 29.81 1.41
CA SER A 480 -0.65 30.25 2.58
C SER A 480 0.29 30.66 3.73
N PRO A 481 -0.01 31.69 4.54
CA PRO A 481 0.66 31.85 5.84
C PRO A 481 0.50 30.57 6.67
N TYR A 482 1.48 30.30 7.54
CA TYR A 482 1.49 29.06 8.33
C TYR A 482 0.54 29.16 9.52
N GLU A 483 -0.73 28.81 9.27
CA GLU A 483 -1.73 28.54 10.30
C GLU A 483 -1.96 27.02 10.34
N THR A 484 -1.67 26.39 11.48
CA THR A 484 -2.07 25.00 11.74
C THR A 484 -3.59 24.93 11.74
N LEU A 485 -4.16 24.28 10.72
CA LEU A 485 -5.60 23.98 10.72
C LEU A 485 -5.93 23.15 11.97
N PRO A 486 -6.92 23.54 12.79
CA PRO A 486 -7.26 22.78 13.99
C PRO A 486 -7.82 21.41 13.58
N ILE A 487 -7.12 20.33 13.92
CA ILE A 487 -7.65 18.97 13.75
C ILE A 487 -8.86 18.81 14.68
N ALA A 488 -10.03 18.61 14.09
CA ALA A 488 -11.19 18.09 14.81
C ALA A 488 -10.96 16.62 15.16
N TRP A 489 -10.52 16.35 16.39
CA TRP A 489 -10.40 14.99 16.91
C TRP A 489 -11.81 14.44 17.19
N HIS A 490 -12.32 13.62 16.27
CA HIS A 490 -13.53 12.85 16.54
C HIS A 490 -13.18 11.67 17.46
N GLU A 491 -13.69 11.69 18.70
CA GLU A 491 -13.76 10.47 19.49
C GLU A 491 -14.58 9.42 18.71
N PRO A 492 -14.10 8.18 18.55
CA PRO A 492 -14.90 7.11 17.96
C PRO A 492 -16.18 6.95 18.78
N GLU A 493 -17.36 7.02 18.14
CA GLU A 493 -18.62 6.79 18.84
C GLU A 493 -18.55 5.44 19.57
N ALA A 494 -18.62 5.48 20.90
CA ALA A 494 -18.62 4.27 21.70
C ALA A 494 -19.84 3.43 21.28
N GLU A 495 -19.58 2.24 20.72
CA GLU A 495 -20.63 1.27 20.39
C GLU A 495 -21.57 1.15 21.60
N LYS A 496 -22.79 1.67 21.48
CA LYS A 496 -23.84 1.49 22.48
C LYS A 496 -24.24 0.02 22.48
N LYS A 497 -23.46 -0.79 23.21
CA LYS A 497 -23.81 -2.17 23.54
C LYS A 497 -25.17 -2.15 24.22
N ALA A 498 -26.21 -2.48 23.45
CA ALA A 498 -27.55 -2.66 23.95
C ALA A 498 -27.49 -3.74 25.04
N LYS A 499 -27.60 -3.32 26.31
CA LYS A 499 -27.80 -4.23 27.43
C LYS A 499 -29.18 -4.85 27.25
N ALA A 500 -29.23 -6.02 26.61
CA ALA A 500 -30.41 -6.86 26.65
C ALA A 500 -30.75 -7.15 28.13
N PRO A 501 -32.00 -6.91 28.59
CA PRO A 501 -32.36 -7.15 29.96
C PRO A 501 -32.28 -8.66 30.25
N ALA A 502 -31.60 -9.02 31.33
CA ALA A 502 -31.51 -10.40 31.76
C ALA A 502 -32.92 -10.94 32.10
N LYS A 503 -33.35 -12.00 31.41
CA LYS A 503 -34.52 -12.78 31.83
C LYS A 503 -34.23 -13.35 33.22
N LYS A 504 -34.97 -12.90 34.23
CA LYS A 504 -35.00 -13.60 35.52
C LYS A 504 -35.70 -14.95 35.31
N SER A 505 -35.06 -16.02 35.75
CA SER A 505 -35.64 -17.35 35.87
C SER A 505 -35.98 -17.62 37.34
N SER A 506 -37.22 -17.32 37.72
CA SER A 506 -37.92 -17.82 38.92
C SER A 506 -39.38 -17.35 38.84
#